data_AF-U3J0N0-F1
#
_entry.id   AF-U3J0N0-F1
#
_cell.length_a   1.000
_cell.length_b   1.000
_cell.length_c   1.000
_cell.angle_alpha   90.00
_cell.angle_beta   90.00
_cell.angle_gamma   90.00
#
_symmetry.space_group_name_H-M   'P 1'
#
loop_
_entity.id
_entity.type
_entity.pdbx_description
1 polymer ?
#
loop_
_entity_poly.entity_id
_entity_poly.type
_entity_poly.pdbx_seq_one_letter_code
_entity_poly.pdbx_strand_id
1 'polypeptide(L)'
;MEELSAALQALAEPAGPHPRLGAYKGRSGGGLGQAERRQRLLRLQRERRLDYVNHARRLAENDWVGVERKLPKRYANQLMLSEWLIDVPADLEQEWLAVVCPVGKRALVVASRGSTAAYTKSGFCVTRFPSLLPGGNRHNSTSEKVYCILDCIYSEAQQTYYILDVMCWRGHPVYDCQTDFRFFWLFSKIQEEEGLGEKSRINPVSSFVLAGGGGWGVSSPVQQASALLFAGKRFLFFFSPSRSGFKAYL
;
A
#
# COMPACT_ATOMS: atom_id res chain seq x y z
N MET A 1 -1.15 5.88 20.85
CA MET A 1 -2.08 5.49 19.75
C MET A 1 -2.70 6.70 19.07
N GLU A 2 -3.20 7.68 19.83
CA GLU A 2 -3.71 8.97 19.30
C GLU A 2 -2.67 9.72 18.47
N GLU A 3 -1.40 9.72 18.88
CA GLU A 3 -0.34 10.36 18.09
C GLU A 3 -0.12 9.75 16.70
N LEU A 4 -0.21 8.42 16.56
CA LEU A 4 -0.11 7.78 15.24
C LEU A 4 -1.37 8.06 14.43
N SER A 5 -2.55 8.03 15.06
CA SER A 5 -3.79 8.38 14.38
C SER A 5 -3.75 9.82 13.86
N ALA A 6 -3.22 10.76 14.65
CA ALA A 6 -3.03 12.15 14.28
C ALA A 6 -1.95 12.31 13.19
N ALA A 7 -0.84 11.57 13.28
CA ALA A 7 0.20 11.54 12.25
C ALA A 7 -0.32 10.97 10.92
N LEU A 8 -1.08 9.86 10.96
CA LEU A 8 -1.71 9.26 9.78
C LEU A 8 -2.81 10.15 9.20
N GLN A 9 -3.56 10.88 10.03
CA GLN A 9 -4.51 11.90 9.57
C GLN A 9 -3.81 13.07 8.89
N ALA A 10 -2.63 13.48 9.35
CA ALA A 10 -1.82 14.49 8.67
C ALA A 10 -1.24 14.01 7.33
N LEU A 11 -1.11 12.71 7.15
CA LEU A 11 -0.60 12.03 5.94
C LEU A 11 -1.73 11.47 5.06
N ALA A 12 -2.99 11.84 5.33
CA ALA A 12 -4.10 11.39 4.50
C ALA A 12 -3.84 11.80 3.04
N GLU A 13 -4.10 10.88 2.11
CA GLU A 13 -3.97 11.16 0.68
C GLU A 13 -4.60 12.50 0.33
N PRO A 14 -4.00 13.27 -0.58
CA PRO A 14 -4.41 14.62 -0.83
C PRO A 14 -5.86 14.70 -1.29
N ALA A 15 -6.75 15.04 -0.36
CA ALA A 15 -8.19 15.17 -0.59
C ALA A 15 -8.55 16.48 -1.34
N GLY A 16 -7.56 17.33 -1.59
CA GLY A 16 -7.69 18.62 -2.26
C GLY A 16 -6.55 18.91 -3.24
N PRO A 17 -6.65 20.00 -4.01
CA PRO A 17 -5.63 20.38 -4.99
C PRO A 17 -4.26 20.56 -4.33
N HIS A 18 -3.20 20.45 -5.13
CA HIS A 18 -1.84 20.70 -4.67
C HIS A 18 -1.77 22.06 -3.96
N PRO A 19 -1.11 22.21 -2.79
CA PRO A 19 -1.15 23.46 -2.02
C PRO A 19 -0.68 24.71 -2.78
N ARG A 20 0.23 24.55 -3.76
CA ARG A 20 0.63 25.64 -4.68
C ARG A 20 -0.48 26.10 -5.63
N LEU A 21 -1.51 25.30 -5.84
CA LEU A 21 -2.69 25.60 -6.66
C LEU A 21 -3.88 26.05 -5.79
N GLY A 22 -3.73 26.04 -4.46
CA GLY A 22 -4.78 26.46 -3.54
C GLY A 22 -4.89 27.99 -3.48
N ALA A 23 -6.12 28.51 -3.52
CA ALA A 23 -6.39 29.93 -3.33
C ALA A 23 -5.99 30.44 -1.94
N TYR A 24 -5.90 29.54 -0.95
CA TYR A 24 -5.54 29.84 0.43
C TYR A 24 -4.44 28.89 0.90
N LYS A 25 -3.53 29.39 1.75
CA LYS A 25 -2.55 28.55 2.45
C LYS A 25 -3.29 27.62 3.40
N GLY A 26 -3.31 26.32 3.09
CA GLY A 26 -3.83 25.31 4.01
C GLY A 26 -3.03 25.29 5.31
N ARG A 27 -3.68 24.94 6.43
CA ARG A 27 -2.96 24.65 7.68
C ARG A 27 -2.11 23.39 7.47
N SER A 28 -0.80 23.56 7.29
CA SER A 28 0.17 22.46 7.30
C SER A 28 0.03 21.69 8.61
N GLY A 29 -0.09 20.36 8.55
CA GLY A 29 -0.29 19.51 9.73
C GLY A 29 0.68 19.82 10.86
N GLY A 30 0.20 20.52 11.90
CA GLY A 30 0.94 20.82 13.13
C GLY A 30 2.10 21.82 13.01
N GLY A 31 2.27 22.52 11.89
CA GLY A 31 3.37 23.49 11.71
C GLY A 31 4.76 22.89 11.47
N LEU A 32 4.90 21.56 11.50
CA LEU A 32 6.15 20.85 11.20
C LEU A 32 6.41 20.78 9.69
N GLY A 33 7.68 20.68 9.28
CA GLY A 33 8.05 20.44 7.87
C GLY A 33 7.75 19.00 7.41
N GLN A 34 7.71 18.73 6.09
CA GLN A 34 7.51 17.36 5.59
C GLN A 34 8.57 16.39 6.11
N ALA A 35 9.84 16.79 6.11
CA ALA A 35 10.94 15.96 6.58
C ALA A 35 10.80 15.53 8.06
N GLU A 36 10.36 16.43 8.93
CA GLU A 36 10.15 16.13 10.35
C GLU A 36 8.98 15.18 10.58
N ARG A 37 7.86 15.40 9.86
CA ARG A 37 6.70 14.51 9.91
C ARG A 37 7.06 13.12 9.45
N ARG A 38 7.84 13.00 8.37
CA ARG A 38 8.43 11.75 7.92
C ARG A 38 9.22 11.12 9.04
N GLN A 39 10.30 11.74 9.52
CA GLN A 39 11.14 11.16 10.59
C GLN A 39 10.34 10.67 11.82
N ARG A 40 9.32 11.43 12.24
CA ARG A 40 8.46 11.05 13.36
C ARG A 40 7.63 9.80 13.09
N LEU A 41 6.97 9.70 11.93
CA LEU A 41 6.17 8.52 11.54
C LEU A 41 6.99 7.22 11.68
N LEU A 42 8.29 7.34 11.50
CA LEU A 42 9.16 6.23 11.23
C LEU A 42 9.79 5.67 12.47
N ARG A 43 10.07 6.56 13.41
CA ARG A 43 10.27 6.16 14.80
C ARG A 43 9.04 5.41 15.31
N LEU A 44 7.84 5.95 15.10
CA LEU A 44 6.59 5.31 15.55
C LEU A 44 6.35 3.95 14.91
N GLN A 45 6.66 3.77 13.62
CA GLN A 45 6.53 2.48 12.95
C GLN A 45 7.55 1.44 13.45
N ARG A 46 8.79 1.86 13.76
CA ARG A 46 9.81 0.96 14.35
C ARG A 46 9.40 0.48 15.75
N GLU A 47 8.80 1.34 16.56
CA GLU A 47 8.39 1.01 17.93
C GLU A 47 7.21 0.03 17.97
N ARG A 48 6.40 -0.05 16.90
CA ARG A 48 5.20 -0.90 16.82
C ARG A 48 5.41 -2.29 16.21
N ARG A 49 6.67 -2.72 16.05
CA ARG A 49 7.03 -4.01 15.41
C ARG A 49 6.39 -5.25 16.02
N LEU A 50 5.92 -5.20 17.28
CA LEU A 50 5.54 -6.38 18.06
C LEU A 50 4.13 -6.95 17.80
N ASP A 51 3.27 -6.37 16.94
CA ASP A 51 1.88 -6.87 16.74
C ASP A 51 1.47 -7.15 15.28
N TYR A 52 2.39 -7.11 14.30
CA TYR A 52 2.00 -7.25 12.88
C TYR A 52 1.47 -8.64 12.50
N VAL A 53 1.96 -9.72 13.14
CA VAL A 53 1.50 -11.09 12.89
C VAL A 53 0.04 -11.26 13.32
N ASN A 54 -0.28 -10.86 14.54
CA ASN A 54 -1.66 -10.92 15.02
C ASN A 54 -2.54 -9.98 14.21
N HIS A 55 -2.07 -8.76 13.92
CA HIS A 55 -2.81 -7.80 13.13
C HIS A 55 -3.19 -8.35 11.74
N ALA A 56 -2.23 -8.97 11.04
CA ALA A 56 -2.48 -9.61 9.75
C ALA A 56 -3.51 -10.76 9.87
N ARG A 57 -3.37 -11.60 10.92
CA ARG A 57 -4.34 -12.66 11.22
C ARG A 57 -5.75 -12.11 11.46
N ARG A 58 -5.89 -11.05 12.27
CA ARG A 58 -7.19 -10.41 12.56
C ARG A 58 -7.87 -9.92 11.28
N LEU A 59 -7.11 -9.30 10.37
CA LEU A 59 -7.63 -8.87 9.07
C LEU A 59 -8.09 -10.05 8.21
N ALA A 60 -7.31 -11.12 8.14
CA ALA A 60 -7.61 -12.30 7.35
C ALA A 60 -8.82 -13.11 7.88
N GLU A 61 -8.85 -13.33 9.20
CA GLU A 61 -9.81 -14.21 9.85
C GLU A 61 -11.07 -13.48 10.34
N ASN A 62 -11.07 -12.15 10.28
CA ASN A 62 -12.08 -11.28 10.88
C ASN A 62 -12.30 -11.58 12.38
N ASP A 63 -11.22 -11.98 13.06
CA ASP A 63 -11.20 -12.24 14.49
C ASP A 63 -10.73 -10.99 15.24
N TRP A 64 -11.59 -10.42 16.06
CA TRP A 64 -11.32 -9.20 16.83
C TRP A 64 -11.61 -9.39 18.32
N VAL A 65 -11.69 -10.64 18.77
CA VAL A 65 -11.95 -10.97 20.18
C VAL A 65 -10.82 -10.43 21.04
N GLY A 66 -11.16 -9.87 22.21
CA GLY A 66 -10.18 -9.29 23.15
C GLY A 66 -9.64 -7.91 22.77
N VAL A 67 -10.12 -7.31 21.67
CA VAL A 67 -9.79 -5.92 21.32
C VAL A 67 -10.81 -4.98 21.95
N GLU A 68 -10.50 -4.48 23.15
CA GLU A 68 -11.41 -3.63 23.96
C GLU A 68 -11.78 -2.30 23.30
N ARG A 69 -10.97 -1.83 22.34
CA ARG A 69 -11.24 -0.58 21.62
C ARG A 69 -12.11 -0.86 20.41
N LYS A 70 -13.26 -0.19 20.32
CA LYS A 70 -14.01 0.01 19.06
C LYS A 70 -13.09 0.72 18.05
N LEU A 71 -12.23 -0.02 17.36
CA LEU A 71 -11.47 0.49 16.22
C LEU A 71 -12.51 0.98 15.22
N PRO A 72 -12.50 2.27 14.83
CA PRO A 72 -13.46 2.80 13.87
C PRO A 72 -13.27 2.02 12.56
N LYS A 73 -14.23 1.13 12.27
CA LYS A 73 -14.25 0.18 11.14
C LYS A 73 -12.97 -0.66 11.04
N ARG A 74 -13.06 -1.95 11.41
CA ARG A 74 -11.97 -2.97 11.46
C ARG A 74 -10.99 -2.97 10.27
N TYR A 75 -11.45 -2.62 9.07
CA TYR A 75 -10.67 -2.59 7.83
C TYR A 75 -10.29 -1.17 7.37
N ALA A 76 -10.61 -0.13 8.13
CA ALA A 76 -10.24 1.25 7.82
C ALA A 76 -8.81 1.56 8.22
N ASN A 77 -8.20 2.54 7.55
CA ASN A 77 -6.89 3.09 7.87
C ASN A 77 -5.77 2.02 7.94
N GLN A 78 -5.89 0.96 7.13
CA GLN A 78 -4.89 -0.11 7.02
C GLN A 78 -3.78 0.21 6.02
N LEU A 79 -4.06 1.14 5.09
CA LEU A 79 -3.16 1.49 4.01
C LEU A 79 -2.23 2.61 4.44
N MET A 80 -0.99 2.56 3.94
CA MET A 80 -0.07 3.67 4.02
C MET A 80 -0.55 4.75 3.05
N LEU A 81 -0.75 5.97 3.55
CA LEU A 81 -1.27 7.09 2.79
C LEU A 81 -0.13 8.08 2.53
N SER A 82 -0.08 8.62 1.31
CA SER A 82 0.92 9.59 0.89
C SER A 82 0.46 11.03 1.15
N GLU A 83 1.42 11.94 1.31
CA GLU A 83 1.17 13.38 1.23
C GLU A 83 1.62 13.94 -0.14
N TRP A 84 1.13 15.13 -0.51
CA TRP A 84 1.67 15.85 -1.67
C TRP A 84 3.18 16.03 -1.52
N LEU A 85 3.98 15.78 -2.56
CA LEU A 85 5.42 16.09 -2.53
C LEU A 85 5.64 17.59 -2.74
N ILE A 86 5.73 18.35 -1.65
CA ILE A 86 5.91 19.81 -1.67
C ILE A 86 7.38 20.17 -1.49
N ASP A 87 7.97 19.60 -0.43
CA ASP A 87 9.36 19.76 -0.05
C ASP A 87 10.13 18.57 -0.63
N VAL A 88 10.74 18.80 -1.80
CA VAL A 88 11.52 17.77 -2.50
C VAL A 88 12.74 17.41 -1.63
N PRO A 89 12.88 16.14 -1.21
CA PRO A 89 14.04 15.66 -0.46
C PRO A 89 15.33 15.84 -1.26
N ALA A 90 16.41 16.25 -0.59
CA ALA A 90 17.73 16.36 -1.23
C ALA A 90 18.30 15.00 -1.65
N ASP A 91 17.85 13.93 -0.99
CA ASP A 91 18.21 12.53 -1.20
C ASP A 91 17.20 11.76 -2.08
N LEU A 92 16.33 12.48 -2.83
CA LEU A 92 15.28 11.88 -3.65
C LEU A 92 15.82 10.84 -4.64
N GLU A 93 17.00 11.07 -5.20
CA GLU A 93 17.58 10.20 -6.22
C GLU A 93 18.14 8.89 -5.62
N GLN A 94 18.62 8.94 -4.38
CA GLN A 94 19.31 7.83 -3.73
C GLN A 94 18.38 6.97 -2.88
N GLU A 95 17.45 7.60 -2.16
CA GLU A 95 16.71 6.97 -1.07
C GLU A 95 15.22 6.82 -1.39
N TRP A 96 14.80 7.11 -2.62
CA TRP A 96 13.38 7.06 -3.00
C TRP A 96 13.14 6.28 -4.30
N LEU A 97 11.93 5.75 -4.41
CA LEU A 97 11.45 5.00 -5.56
C LEU A 97 10.21 5.70 -6.11
N ALA A 98 10.19 5.99 -7.41
CA ALA A 98 8.98 6.45 -8.09
C ALA A 98 8.18 5.26 -8.64
N VAL A 99 6.86 5.29 -8.43
CA VAL A 99 5.93 4.33 -9.02
C VAL A 99 4.85 5.05 -9.81
N VAL A 100 4.78 4.75 -11.11
CA VAL A 100 3.70 5.20 -11.98
C VAL A 100 2.40 4.53 -11.54
N CYS A 101 1.42 5.36 -11.19
CA CYS A 101 0.13 4.89 -10.68
C CYS A 101 -0.99 5.11 -11.71
N PRO A 102 -1.83 4.09 -11.98
CA PRO A 102 -2.99 4.24 -12.84
C PRO A 102 -4.04 5.15 -12.19
N VAL A 103 -4.94 5.70 -13.01
CA VAL A 103 -6.16 6.32 -12.50
C VAL A 103 -7.07 5.21 -11.96
N GLY A 104 -7.48 5.32 -10.69
CA GLY A 104 -8.30 4.29 -10.07
C GLY A 104 -8.63 4.58 -8.61
N LYS A 105 -9.30 3.62 -7.98
CA LYS A 105 -9.75 3.66 -6.59
C LYS A 105 -8.80 2.83 -5.72
N ARG A 106 -8.21 3.44 -4.71
CA ARG A 106 -7.35 2.74 -3.73
C ARG A 106 -8.16 1.71 -2.95
N ALA A 107 -7.63 0.49 -2.80
CA ALA A 107 -8.30 -0.61 -2.11
C ALA A 107 -7.31 -1.45 -1.30
N LEU A 108 -7.70 -1.74 -0.06
CA LEU A 108 -7.12 -2.84 0.72
C LEU A 108 -7.71 -4.15 0.18
N VAL A 109 -6.85 -5.07 -0.27
CA VAL A 109 -7.28 -6.39 -0.74
C VAL A 109 -6.88 -7.43 0.28
N VAL A 110 -7.84 -8.26 0.70
CA VAL A 110 -7.63 -9.38 1.64
C VAL A 110 -8.13 -10.66 0.98
N ALA A 111 -7.21 -11.57 0.66
CA ALA A 111 -7.51 -12.91 0.18
C ALA A 111 -7.35 -13.91 1.34
N SER A 112 -8.42 -14.59 1.72
CA SER A 112 -8.42 -15.56 2.80
C SER A 112 -9.66 -16.46 2.73
N ARG A 113 -9.54 -17.70 3.26
CA ARG A 113 -10.66 -18.65 3.39
C ARG A 113 -11.41 -18.90 2.08
N GLY A 114 -10.67 -18.95 0.97
CA GLY A 114 -11.18 -19.27 -0.35
C GLY A 114 -11.92 -18.12 -1.06
N SER A 115 -11.78 -16.88 -0.59
CA SER A 115 -12.36 -15.70 -1.20
C SER A 115 -11.45 -14.48 -1.05
N THR A 116 -11.61 -13.50 -1.94
CA THR A 116 -10.90 -12.22 -1.93
C THR A 116 -11.90 -11.10 -1.71
N ALA A 117 -11.58 -10.16 -0.83
CA ALA A 117 -12.40 -8.99 -0.53
C ALA A 117 -11.60 -7.71 -0.73
N ALA A 118 -12.22 -6.70 -1.34
CA ALA A 118 -11.64 -5.38 -1.53
C ALA A 118 -12.36 -4.35 -0.63
N TYR A 119 -11.60 -3.56 0.11
CA TYR A 119 -12.09 -2.56 1.04
C TYR A 119 -11.58 -1.16 0.68
N THR A 120 -12.42 -0.15 0.86
CA THR A 120 -12.00 1.26 0.74
C THR A 120 -11.09 1.67 1.90
N LYS A 121 -10.45 2.84 1.80
CA LYS A 121 -9.66 3.46 2.89
C LYS A 121 -10.47 3.60 4.19
N SER A 122 -11.78 3.86 4.06
CA SER A 122 -12.72 3.97 5.18
C SER A 122 -13.21 2.60 5.69
N GLY A 123 -12.69 1.49 5.18
CA GLY A 123 -13.00 0.13 5.62
C GLY A 123 -14.32 -0.43 5.09
N PHE A 124 -14.95 0.21 4.11
CA PHE A 124 -16.16 -0.32 3.47
C PHE A 124 -15.80 -1.43 2.48
N CYS A 125 -16.43 -2.59 2.61
CA CYS A 125 -16.24 -3.71 1.69
C CYS A 125 -16.94 -3.42 0.36
N VAL A 126 -16.17 -3.18 -0.70
CA VAL A 126 -16.69 -2.85 -2.03
C VAL A 126 -17.22 -4.11 -2.72
N THR A 127 -16.44 -5.19 -2.69
CA THR A 127 -16.79 -6.43 -3.39
C THR A 127 -16.08 -7.63 -2.77
N ARG A 128 -16.64 -8.82 -3.01
CA ARG A 128 -16.02 -10.12 -2.73
C ARG A 128 -16.04 -10.96 -4.00
N PHE A 129 -14.92 -11.58 -4.32
CA PHE A 129 -14.74 -12.36 -5.55
C PHE A 129 -13.68 -13.46 -5.34
N PRO A 130 -13.71 -14.56 -6.12
CA PRO A 130 -12.61 -15.50 -6.14
C PRO A 130 -11.41 -14.91 -6.90
N SER A 131 -10.20 -15.18 -6.42
CA SER A 131 -8.96 -14.81 -7.12
C SER A 131 -7.88 -15.89 -6.99
N LEU A 132 -6.86 -15.78 -7.83
CA LEU A 132 -5.68 -16.65 -7.76
C LEU A 132 -4.69 -16.26 -6.66
N LEU A 133 -4.96 -15.19 -5.89
CA LEU A 133 -4.12 -14.85 -4.75
C LEU A 133 -4.12 -16.00 -3.72
N PRO A 134 -3.02 -16.18 -2.96
CA PRO A 134 -2.98 -17.18 -1.89
C PRO A 134 -4.13 -16.99 -0.90
N GLY A 135 -4.94 -18.04 -0.70
CA GLY A 135 -6.13 -18.01 0.14
C GLY A 135 -7.38 -17.40 -0.51
N GLY A 136 -7.29 -16.92 -1.75
CA GLY A 136 -8.36 -16.22 -2.48
C GLY A 136 -9.35 -17.10 -3.23
N ASN A 137 -9.10 -18.41 -3.28
CA ASN A 137 -9.94 -19.40 -3.97
C ASN A 137 -9.96 -20.74 -3.19
N ARG A 138 -11.11 -21.41 -3.19
CA ARG A 138 -11.33 -22.72 -2.53
C ARG A 138 -10.41 -23.82 -3.06
N HIS A 139 -10.03 -23.75 -4.34
CA HIS A 139 -9.09 -24.71 -4.93
C HIS A 139 -7.66 -24.63 -4.37
N ASN A 140 -7.29 -23.48 -3.79
CA ASN A 140 -5.97 -23.22 -3.20
C ASN A 140 -6.04 -23.16 -1.65
N SER A 141 -7.07 -23.79 -1.05
CA SER A 141 -7.41 -23.68 0.38
C SER A 141 -7.02 -24.91 1.20
N THR A 142 -6.02 -25.69 0.78
CA THR A 142 -5.61 -26.94 1.45
C THR A 142 -4.92 -26.72 2.80
N SER A 143 -4.53 -25.48 3.14
CA SER A 143 -3.93 -25.14 4.44
C SER A 143 -4.72 -24.04 5.14
N GLU A 144 -5.03 -24.29 6.41
CA GLU A 144 -5.94 -23.51 7.26
C GLU A 144 -5.47 -22.07 7.53
N LYS A 145 -4.23 -21.72 7.16
CA LYS A 145 -3.58 -20.44 7.50
C LYS A 145 -3.02 -19.67 6.31
N VAL A 146 -3.48 -19.95 5.09
CA VAL A 146 -3.02 -19.22 3.89
C VAL A 146 -3.90 -18.00 3.65
N TYR A 147 -3.28 -16.81 3.73
CA TYR A 147 -3.92 -15.54 3.38
C TYR A 147 -2.93 -14.55 2.76
N CYS A 148 -3.45 -13.58 2.02
CA CYS A 148 -2.69 -12.52 1.38
C CYS A 148 -3.37 -11.17 1.63
N ILE A 149 -2.57 -10.14 1.90
CA ILE A 149 -3.03 -8.77 2.18
C ILE A 149 -2.20 -7.83 1.31
N LEU A 150 -2.87 -7.15 0.39
CA LEU A 150 -2.24 -6.28 -0.61
C LEU A 150 -2.82 -4.88 -0.56
N ASP A 151 -1.99 -3.92 -0.96
CA ASP A 151 -2.42 -2.55 -1.22
C ASP A 151 -2.53 -2.35 -2.74
N CYS A 152 -3.72 -2.01 -3.22
CA CYS A 152 -4.00 -1.99 -4.65
C CYS A 152 -4.67 -0.68 -5.10
N ILE A 153 -4.56 -0.39 -6.39
CA ILE A 153 -5.38 0.60 -7.10
C ILE A 153 -6.24 -0.15 -8.11
N TYR A 154 -7.55 -0.10 -7.92
CA TYR A 154 -8.48 -0.68 -8.87
C TYR A 154 -8.74 0.30 -10.03
N SER A 155 -8.39 -0.11 -11.25
CA SER A 155 -8.74 0.61 -12.48
C SER A 155 -10.03 0.03 -13.05
N GLU A 156 -11.08 0.84 -13.05
CA GLU A 156 -12.39 0.45 -13.59
C GLU A 156 -12.34 0.26 -15.11
N ALA A 157 -11.58 1.12 -15.80
CA ALA A 157 -11.41 1.06 -17.26
C ALA A 157 -10.74 -0.24 -17.74
N GLN A 158 -9.78 -0.77 -16.95
CA GLN A 158 -9.07 -2.01 -17.30
C GLN A 158 -9.62 -3.24 -16.56
N GLN A 159 -10.49 -3.03 -15.57
CA GLN A 159 -10.96 -4.07 -14.65
C GLN A 159 -9.81 -4.85 -14.01
N THR A 160 -8.79 -4.11 -13.55
CA THR A 160 -7.53 -4.66 -13.03
C THR A 160 -7.21 -4.05 -11.68
N TYR A 161 -6.79 -4.90 -10.74
CA TYR A 161 -6.17 -4.45 -9.49
C TYR A 161 -4.66 -4.28 -9.72
N TYR A 162 -4.21 -3.04 -9.70
CA TYR A 162 -2.79 -2.76 -9.73
C TYR A 162 -2.23 -2.83 -8.32
N ILE A 163 -1.42 -3.83 -8.05
CA ILE A 163 -0.75 -4.00 -6.76
C ILE A 163 0.29 -2.89 -6.63
N LEU A 164 0.10 -2.03 -5.64
CA LEU A 164 1.09 -1.02 -5.29
C LEU A 164 2.01 -1.50 -4.19
N ASP A 165 1.51 -2.32 -3.26
CA ASP A 165 2.33 -2.81 -2.16
C ASP A 165 1.82 -4.14 -1.58
N VAL A 166 2.68 -4.82 -0.81
CA VAL A 166 2.39 -6.06 -0.10
C VAL A 166 2.54 -5.87 1.41
N MET A 167 1.53 -6.32 2.14
CA MET A 167 1.54 -6.32 3.61
C MET A 167 1.69 -7.73 4.16
N CYS A 168 1.12 -8.73 3.49
CA CYS A 168 1.23 -10.13 3.86
C CYS A 168 1.07 -11.02 2.63
N TRP A 169 1.90 -12.06 2.52
CA TRP A 169 1.80 -13.06 1.45
C TRP A 169 1.93 -14.47 2.02
N ARG A 170 0.97 -15.35 1.70
CA ARG A 170 0.90 -16.73 2.25
C ARG A 170 1.01 -16.79 3.79
N GLY A 171 0.42 -15.82 4.48
CA GLY A 171 0.48 -15.73 5.94
C GLY A 171 1.78 -15.16 6.53
N HIS A 172 2.75 -14.77 5.69
CA HIS A 172 3.98 -14.09 6.12
C HIS A 172 3.78 -12.56 6.05
N PRO A 173 3.57 -11.88 7.19
CA PRO A 173 3.51 -10.42 7.22
C PRO A 173 4.90 -9.82 6.94
N VAL A 174 4.93 -8.74 6.16
CA VAL A 174 6.16 -8.03 5.78
C VAL A 174 6.12 -6.53 6.12
N TYR A 175 5.22 -6.13 7.04
CA TYR A 175 5.04 -4.73 7.47
C TYR A 175 6.33 -4.06 8.01
N ASP A 176 7.26 -4.83 8.56
CA ASP A 176 8.51 -4.33 9.14
C ASP A 176 9.69 -4.32 8.15
N CYS A 177 9.47 -4.79 6.92
CA CYS A 177 10.45 -4.84 5.85
C CYS A 177 10.49 -3.51 5.07
N GLN A 178 11.67 -3.13 4.61
CA GLN A 178 11.87 -1.90 3.81
C GLN A 178 11.14 -1.99 2.45
N THR A 179 10.82 -0.83 1.86
CA THR A 179 10.02 -0.77 0.64
C THR A 179 10.71 -1.42 -0.55
N ASP A 180 12.01 -1.20 -0.74
CA ASP A 180 12.83 -1.88 -1.74
C ASP A 180 12.72 -3.41 -1.67
N PHE A 181 12.84 -3.98 -0.46
CA PHE A 181 12.71 -5.42 -0.25
C PHE A 181 11.29 -5.88 -0.58
N ARG A 182 10.26 -5.18 -0.09
CA ARG A 182 8.86 -5.54 -0.35
C ARG A 182 8.56 -5.51 -1.84
N PHE A 183 9.10 -4.53 -2.56
CA PHE A 183 8.95 -4.35 -3.99
C PHE A 183 9.64 -5.46 -4.78
N PHE A 184 10.92 -5.72 -4.50
CA PHE A 184 11.68 -6.83 -5.09
C PHE A 184 11.00 -8.18 -4.82
N TRP A 185 10.64 -8.43 -3.57
CA TRP A 185 10.03 -9.69 -3.15
C TRP A 185 8.66 -9.89 -3.79
N LEU A 186 7.81 -8.87 -3.78
CA LEU A 186 6.52 -8.90 -4.44
C LEU A 186 6.66 -9.18 -5.94
N PHE A 187 7.63 -8.55 -6.61
CA PHE A 187 7.90 -8.83 -8.02
C PHE A 187 8.17 -10.32 -8.26
N SER A 188 9.08 -10.92 -7.49
CA SER A 188 9.35 -12.36 -7.58
C SER A 188 8.12 -13.23 -7.30
N LYS A 189 7.30 -12.86 -6.31
CA LYS A 189 6.11 -13.63 -5.93
C LYS A 189 4.99 -13.58 -6.95
N ILE A 190 4.83 -12.46 -7.66
CA ILE A 190 3.84 -12.38 -8.73
C ILE A 190 4.24 -13.21 -9.95
N GLN A 191 5.54 -13.34 -10.22
CA GLN A 191 6.02 -14.20 -11.31
C GLN A 191 5.83 -15.70 -11.02
N GLU A 192 5.78 -16.09 -9.74
CA GLU A 192 5.49 -17.47 -9.32
C GLU A 192 4.00 -17.86 -9.51
N GLU A 193 3.07 -16.90 -9.57
CA GLU A 193 1.63 -17.16 -9.70
C GLU A 193 1.15 -17.08 -11.16
N GLU A 194 1.12 -18.22 -11.84
CA GLU A 194 0.58 -18.30 -13.21
C GLU A 194 -0.87 -17.85 -13.30
N GLY A 195 -1.19 -17.07 -14.33
CA GLY A 195 -2.56 -16.64 -14.64
C GLY A 195 -3.13 -15.56 -13.70
N LEU A 196 -2.39 -15.08 -12.70
CA LEU A 196 -2.85 -14.03 -11.79
C LEU A 196 -3.14 -12.71 -12.53
N GLY A 197 -2.36 -12.43 -13.58
CA GLY A 197 -2.52 -11.30 -14.50
C GLY A 197 -3.62 -11.48 -15.55
N GLU A 198 -4.31 -12.62 -15.58
CA GLU A 198 -5.26 -12.99 -16.62
C GLU A 198 -6.65 -13.28 -16.04
N LYS A 199 -7.69 -13.01 -16.82
CA LYS A 199 -9.07 -13.37 -16.44
C LYS A 199 -9.28 -14.85 -16.74
N SER A 200 -9.82 -15.57 -15.78
CA SER A 200 -10.13 -17.00 -15.94
C SER A 200 -11.39 -17.36 -15.17
N ARG A 201 -11.89 -18.61 -15.31
CA ARG A 201 -13.07 -19.08 -14.58
C ARG A 201 -12.90 -18.97 -13.05
N ILE A 202 -11.66 -19.11 -12.58
CA ILE A 202 -11.29 -19.06 -11.15
C ILE A 202 -10.69 -17.70 -10.73
N ASN A 203 -10.53 -16.78 -11.69
CA ASN A 203 -10.17 -15.38 -11.51
C ASN A 203 -11.05 -14.48 -12.39
N PRO A 204 -12.39 -14.49 -12.20
CA PRO A 204 -13.33 -14.04 -13.22
C PRO A 204 -13.49 -12.51 -13.26
N VAL A 205 -13.19 -11.83 -12.15
CA VAL A 205 -13.60 -10.43 -11.97
C VAL A 205 -12.49 -9.46 -12.30
N SER A 206 -11.23 -9.76 -11.95
CA SER A 206 -10.12 -8.85 -12.16
C SER A 206 -8.76 -9.54 -12.11
N SER A 207 -7.88 -9.19 -13.04
CA SER A 207 -6.46 -9.55 -12.96
C SER A 207 -5.74 -8.71 -11.91
N PHE A 208 -4.65 -9.24 -11.38
CA PHE A 208 -3.73 -8.50 -10.52
C PHE A 208 -2.40 -8.31 -11.24
N VAL A 209 -1.94 -7.06 -11.32
CA VAL A 209 -0.72 -6.67 -12.02
C VAL A 209 0.06 -5.68 -11.16
N LEU A 210 1.39 -5.67 -11.23
CA LEU A 210 2.19 -4.68 -10.51
C LEU A 210 1.97 -3.26 -11.07
N ALA A 211 1.74 -2.29 -10.21
CA ALA A 211 1.75 -0.87 -10.60
C ALA A 211 3.10 -0.51 -11.22
N GLY A 212 3.14 0.35 -12.23
CA GLY A 212 4.38 0.68 -12.95
C GLY A 212 5.07 -0.49 -13.67
N GLY A 213 4.42 -1.65 -13.83
CA GLY A 213 4.94 -2.79 -14.57
C GLY A 213 6.06 -3.57 -13.86
N GLY A 214 6.28 -3.35 -12.57
CA GLY A 214 7.31 -4.03 -11.79
C GLY A 214 8.74 -3.52 -12.01
N GLY A 215 8.95 -2.52 -12.88
CA GLY A 215 10.24 -1.83 -13.07
C GLY A 215 10.59 -0.86 -11.92
N TRP A 216 10.36 -1.28 -10.68
CA TRP A 216 10.57 -0.45 -9.50
C TRP A 216 12.07 -0.34 -9.19
N GLY A 217 12.58 0.89 -9.11
CA GLY A 217 13.99 1.15 -8.78
C GLY A 217 15.00 0.86 -9.90
N VAL A 218 14.53 0.61 -11.13
CA VAL A 218 15.41 0.35 -12.30
C VAL A 218 15.87 1.65 -12.97
N SER A 219 15.14 2.73 -12.76
CA SER A 219 15.42 4.06 -13.33
C SER A 219 15.34 5.12 -12.25
N SER A 220 16.15 6.18 -12.39
CA SER A 220 16.09 7.40 -11.59
C SER A 220 14.64 7.86 -11.37
N PRO A 221 14.20 8.10 -10.13
CA PRO A 221 12.87 8.65 -9.84
C PRO A 221 12.63 9.98 -10.55
N VAL A 222 13.67 10.83 -10.64
CA VAL A 222 13.62 12.13 -11.29
C VAL A 222 13.48 11.98 -12.80
N GLN A 223 14.29 11.12 -13.43
CA GLN A 223 14.20 10.89 -14.88
C GLN A 223 12.86 10.27 -15.26
N GLN A 224 12.39 9.29 -14.49
CA GLN A 224 11.11 8.63 -14.73
C GLN A 224 9.93 9.62 -14.62
N ALA A 225 9.93 10.44 -13.57
CA ALA A 225 8.89 11.46 -13.40
C ALA A 225 8.96 12.51 -14.51
N SER A 226 10.15 13.02 -14.85
CA SER A 226 10.34 14.03 -15.90
C SER A 226 9.89 13.53 -17.28
N ALA A 227 10.28 12.31 -17.66
CA ALA A 227 9.94 11.72 -18.97
C ALA A 227 8.43 11.51 -19.17
N LEU A 228 7.70 11.31 -18.08
CA LEU A 228 6.30 10.90 -18.12
C LEU A 228 5.35 11.96 -17.54
N LEU A 229 5.87 13.08 -17.01
CA LEU A 229 5.08 14.21 -16.50
C LEU A 229 4.23 14.82 -17.61
N PHE A 230 4.82 15.01 -18.80
CA PHE A 230 4.14 15.56 -19.97
C PHE A 230 3.03 14.65 -20.52
N ALA A 231 3.08 13.36 -20.19
CA ALA A 231 2.03 12.40 -20.51
C ALA A 231 0.88 12.39 -19.48
N GLY A 232 0.88 13.31 -18.51
CA GLY A 232 -0.18 13.45 -17.50
C GLY A 232 -0.26 12.27 -16.52
N LYS A 233 0.81 11.48 -16.40
CA LYS A 233 0.84 10.32 -15.49
C LYS A 233 0.97 10.76 -14.03
N ARG A 234 0.40 9.96 -13.12
CA ARG A 234 0.51 10.16 -11.68
C ARG A 234 1.63 9.29 -11.11
N PHE A 235 2.31 9.82 -10.09
CA PHE A 235 3.41 9.14 -9.41
C PHE A 235 3.14 9.10 -7.92
N LEU A 236 3.54 8.00 -7.30
CA LEU A 236 3.77 7.94 -5.87
C LEU A 236 5.25 7.70 -5.62
N PHE A 237 5.81 8.49 -4.69
CA PHE A 237 7.21 8.40 -4.30
C PHE A 237 7.30 7.68 -2.96
N PHE A 238 8.04 6.60 -2.93
CA PHE A 238 8.24 5.75 -1.77
C PHE A 238 9.64 5.96 -1.22
N PHE A 239 9.74 6.26 0.06
CA PHE A 239 11.03 6.33 0.72
C PHE A 239 11.54 4.91 1.06
N SER A 240 12.78 4.64 0.71
CA SER A 240 13.47 3.38 0.93
C SER A 240 14.96 3.64 1.19
N PRO A 241 15.37 3.78 2.46
CA PRO A 241 16.72 4.22 2.75
C PRO A 241 17.76 3.15 2.41
N SER A 242 18.75 3.51 1.59
CA SER A 242 19.88 2.67 1.21
C SER A 242 20.96 2.75 2.31
N ARG A 243 21.13 1.65 3.04
CA ARG A 243 22.33 1.33 3.83
C ARG A 243 23.01 2.50 4.57
N SER A 244 22.32 3.19 5.48
CA SER A 244 22.99 3.93 6.55
C SER A 244 22.09 4.16 7.76
N GLY A 245 22.00 3.17 8.65
CA GLY A 245 21.70 3.35 10.09
C GLY A 245 20.40 4.05 10.54
N PHE A 246 19.59 4.63 9.66
CA PHE A 246 18.43 5.45 10.00
C PHE A 246 17.21 5.01 9.17
N LYS A 247 16.62 3.88 9.57
CA LYS A 247 15.36 3.34 9.03
C LYS A 247 14.20 4.34 9.11
N ALA A 248 13.75 4.82 7.99
CA ALA A 248 12.56 5.61 7.95
C ALA A 248 11.79 5.25 6.67
N TYR A 249 10.47 5.09 6.76
CA TYR A 249 9.49 4.72 5.72
C TYR A 249 8.69 5.98 5.30
N LEU A 250 7.57 5.90 4.58
CA LEU A 250 6.71 7.06 4.34
C LEU A 250 5.31 6.62 4.00
#